data_AF-A0A957LYU4-F1
#
_entry.id   AF-A0A957LYU4-F1
#
_cell.length_a   1.000
_cell.length_b   1.000
_cell.length_c   1.000
_cell.angle_alpha   90.00
_cell.angle_beta   90.00
_cell.angle_gamma   90.00
#
_symmetry.space_group_name_H-M   'P 1'
#
loop_
_entity.id
_entity.type
_entity.pdbx_description
1 polymer ?
#
loop_
_entity_poly.entity_id
_entity_poly.type
_entity_poly.pdbx_seq_one_letter_code
_entity_poly.pdbx_strand_id
1 'polypeptide(L)'
;MSNGYSVGQDALYPAVVALFAVVTTALPAAFGQPLLLHVLQTLALTLLLGIALRSGSFQAGVRTLAVWIGVQALLMAMITFFFGDQAARAIPGGFDLGAAMIEWLYTANPLPNGIAAAPVARTIEFLGITIGSLLTGGLIGGWFLTGAVNQAAFISGTLLASLDQDVSFLVAFLPWSILVIAGYAGLLVCCAAPVWRSDWSVIRFQGRCRPILLAALALLIAGLLSELLLPDAWRALFV
;
A
#
# COMPACT_ATOMS: atom_id res chain seq x y z
N MET A 1 28.64 -23.19 17.25
CA MET A 1 27.56 -22.20 17.30
C MET A 1 27.72 -21.32 16.08
N SER A 2 27.01 -21.62 14.99
CA SER A 2 27.00 -20.72 13.83
C SER A 2 26.27 -19.44 14.26
N ASN A 3 26.87 -18.27 14.06
CA ASN A 3 26.16 -17.01 14.16
C ASN A 3 25.02 -17.06 13.14
N GLY A 4 23.81 -17.35 13.62
CA GLY A 4 22.62 -17.47 12.77
C GLY A 4 22.37 -16.13 12.08
N TYR A 5 22.35 -16.15 10.75
CA TYR A 5 22.04 -14.98 9.95
C TYR A 5 20.68 -14.39 10.37
N SER A 6 20.65 -13.10 10.70
CA SER A 6 19.46 -12.37 11.11
C SER A 6 19.14 -11.27 10.10
N VAL A 7 18.03 -11.44 9.39
CA VAL A 7 17.52 -10.47 8.40
C VAL A 7 17.32 -9.07 9.00
N GLY A 8 17.02 -8.99 10.30
CA GLY A 8 16.85 -7.70 10.99
C GLY A 8 18.14 -6.89 11.09
N GLN A 9 19.31 -7.56 11.11
CA GLN A 9 20.63 -6.93 11.21
C GLN A 9 21.32 -6.80 9.85
N ASP A 10 20.84 -7.48 8.81
CA ASP A 10 21.37 -7.33 7.47
C ASP A 10 20.92 -6.00 6.84
N ALA A 11 21.90 -5.17 6.48
CA ALA A 11 21.73 -3.89 5.81
C ALA A 11 21.48 -4.05 4.30
N LEU A 12 21.83 -5.19 3.69
CA LEU A 12 21.59 -5.44 2.27
C LEU A 12 20.15 -5.85 1.98
N TYR A 13 19.48 -6.47 2.95
CA TYR A 13 18.12 -6.95 2.77
C TYR A 13 17.12 -5.86 2.31
N PRO A 14 17.07 -4.65 2.90
CA PRO A 14 16.24 -3.54 2.38
C PRO A 14 16.58 -3.13 0.95
N ALA A 15 17.86 -3.19 0.56
CA ALA A 15 18.26 -2.87 -0.81
C ALA A 15 17.74 -3.91 -1.80
N VAL A 16 17.75 -5.19 -1.43
CA VAL A 16 17.11 -6.26 -2.22
C VAL A 16 15.60 -6.03 -2.32
N VAL A 17 14.93 -5.71 -1.21
CA VAL A 17 13.49 -5.40 -1.20
C VAL A 17 13.18 -4.23 -2.14
N ALA A 18 13.97 -3.15 -2.07
CA ALA A 18 13.82 -1.99 -2.94
C ALA A 18 14.05 -2.35 -4.41
N LEU A 19 15.10 -3.12 -4.74
CA LEU A 19 15.37 -3.57 -6.10
C LEU A 19 14.19 -4.37 -6.68
N PHE A 20 13.64 -5.32 -5.92
CA PHE A 20 12.48 -6.09 -6.36
C PHE A 20 11.23 -5.21 -6.51
N ALA A 21 11.00 -4.26 -5.60
CA ALA A 21 9.92 -3.29 -5.73
C ALA A 21 10.06 -2.46 -7.02
N VAL A 22 11.27 -1.99 -7.35
CA VAL A 22 11.56 -1.28 -8.62
C VAL A 22 11.23 -2.17 -9.81
N VAL A 23 11.82 -3.36 -9.90
CA VAL A 23 11.68 -4.24 -11.07
C VAL A 23 10.22 -4.66 -11.27
N THR A 24 9.53 -5.06 -10.21
CA THR A 24 8.14 -5.54 -10.29
C THR A 24 7.12 -4.43 -10.49
N THR A 25 7.48 -3.16 -10.27
CA THR A 25 6.62 -2.00 -10.54
C THR A 25 6.94 -1.39 -11.91
N ALA A 26 8.21 -1.09 -12.19
CA ALA A 26 8.65 -0.40 -13.41
C ALA A 26 8.33 -1.19 -14.67
N LEU A 27 8.66 -2.48 -14.68
CA LEU A 27 8.59 -3.29 -15.87
C LEU A 27 7.13 -3.50 -16.32
N PRO A 28 6.20 -3.94 -15.45
CA PRO A 28 4.80 -4.08 -15.86
C PRO A 28 4.11 -2.76 -16.15
N ALA A 29 4.46 -1.69 -15.43
CA ALA A 29 3.94 -0.35 -15.68
C ALA A 29 4.37 0.18 -17.06
N ALA A 30 5.63 -0.03 -17.45
CA ALA A 30 6.13 0.34 -18.78
C ALA A 30 5.40 -0.40 -19.91
N PHE A 31 4.99 -1.66 -19.68
CA PHE A 31 4.19 -2.44 -20.63
C PHE A 31 2.68 -2.14 -20.57
N GLY A 32 2.21 -1.35 -19.60
CA GLY A 32 0.78 -1.05 -19.43
C GLY A 32 -0.07 -2.30 -19.13
N GLN A 33 0.49 -3.32 -18.47
CA GLN A 33 -0.20 -4.59 -18.22
C GLN A 33 -0.69 -4.71 -16.76
N PRO A 34 -2.00 -4.57 -16.47
CA PRO A 34 -2.49 -4.43 -15.10
C PRO A 34 -2.40 -5.71 -14.27
N LEU A 35 -2.65 -6.86 -14.89
CA LEU A 35 -2.54 -8.16 -14.22
C LEU A 35 -1.08 -8.50 -13.91
N LEU A 36 -0.16 -8.24 -14.84
CA LEU A 36 1.26 -8.53 -14.65
C LEU A 36 1.83 -7.72 -13.48
N LEU A 37 1.43 -6.44 -13.37
CA LEU A 37 1.81 -5.56 -12.26
C LEU A 37 1.43 -6.17 -10.90
N HIS A 38 0.14 -6.48 -10.73
CA HIS A 38 -0.38 -6.99 -9.46
C HIS A 38 0.20 -8.36 -9.11
N VAL A 39 0.30 -9.28 -10.08
CA VAL A 39 0.83 -10.63 -9.84
C VAL A 39 2.28 -10.60 -9.40
N LEU A 40 3.15 -9.87 -10.14
CA LEU A 40 4.58 -9.83 -9.83
C LEU A 40 4.86 -9.15 -8.48
N GLN A 41 4.21 -8.02 -8.22
CA GLN A 41 4.38 -7.32 -6.95
C GLN A 41 3.90 -8.18 -5.77
N THR A 42 2.72 -8.80 -5.90
CA THR A 42 2.16 -9.64 -4.83
C THR A 42 3.05 -10.83 -4.51
N LEU A 43 3.52 -11.55 -5.53
CA LEU A 43 4.38 -12.71 -5.35
C LEU A 43 5.71 -12.32 -4.70
N ALA A 44 6.39 -11.30 -5.24
CA ALA A 44 7.67 -10.85 -4.71
C ALA A 44 7.55 -10.31 -3.27
N LEU A 45 6.53 -9.47 -3.00
CA LEU A 45 6.26 -8.95 -1.67
C LEU A 45 6.00 -10.07 -0.66
N THR A 46 5.18 -11.06 -1.03
CA THR A 46 4.83 -12.18 -0.14
C THR A 46 6.04 -13.03 0.19
N LEU A 47 6.90 -13.32 -0.80
CA LEU A 47 8.13 -14.09 -0.60
C LEU A 47 9.11 -13.36 0.32
N LEU A 48 9.38 -12.08 0.06
CA LEU A 48 10.27 -11.27 0.88
C LEU A 48 9.71 -11.09 2.29
N LEU A 49 8.43 -10.73 2.41
CA LEU A 49 7.78 -10.65 3.73
C LEU A 49 7.88 -11.98 4.48
N GLY A 50 7.68 -13.12 3.81
CA GLY A 50 7.84 -14.44 4.39
C GLY A 50 9.25 -14.70 4.93
N ILE A 51 10.29 -14.32 4.18
CA ILE A 51 11.70 -14.41 4.62
C ILE A 51 11.91 -13.55 5.88
N ALA A 52 11.44 -12.30 5.87
CA ALA A 52 11.56 -11.40 7.01
C ALA A 52 10.81 -11.93 8.24
N LEU A 53 9.60 -12.46 8.07
CA LEU A 53 8.79 -12.98 9.17
C LEU A 53 9.36 -14.28 9.75
N ARG A 54 9.93 -15.16 8.92
CA ARG A 54 10.63 -16.39 9.36
C ARG A 54 11.84 -16.11 10.23
N SER A 55 12.50 -14.95 10.08
CA SER A 55 13.63 -14.56 10.94
C SER A 55 13.25 -14.31 12.41
N GLY A 56 11.95 -14.33 12.76
CA GLY A 56 11.48 -14.15 14.13
C GLY A 56 11.31 -12.69 14.57
N SER A 57 11.73 -11.71 13.75
CA SER A 57 11.57 -10.28 14.03
C SER A 57 10.33 -9.69 13.33
N PHE A 58 9.40 -9.12 14.10
CA PHE A 58 8.28 -8.35 13.52
C PHE A 58 8.73 -7.03 12.90
N GLN A 59 9.76 -6.41 13.48
CA GLN A 59 10.35 -5.19 12.96
C GLN A 59 10.91 -5.39 11.55
N ALA A 60 11.49 -6.57 11.26
CA ALA A 60 11.95 -6.91 9.93
C ALA A 60 10.78 -6.94 8.92
N GLY A 61 9.62 -7.50 9.30
CA GLY A 61 8.41 -7.49 8.46
C GLY A 61 7.90 -6.07 8.20
N VAL A 62 7.80 -5.24 9.25
CA VAL A 62 7.38 -3.83 9.11
C VAL A 62 8.36 -3.04 8.24
N ARG A 63 9.67 -3.21 8.44
CA ARG A 63 10.71 -2.56 7.62
C ARG A 63 10.61 -2.99 6.15
N THR A 64 10.35 -4.27 5.89
CA THR A 64 10.16 -4.81 4.53
C THR A 64 9.00 -4.11 3.84
N LEU A 65 7.84 -4.03 4.50
CA LEU A 65 6.69 -3.34 3.93
C LEU A 65 6.92 -1.85 3.77
N ALA A 66 7.53 -1.17 4.75
CA ALA A 66 7.79 0.26 4.67
C ALA A 66 8.67 0.61 3.46
N VAL A 67 9.75 -0.16 3.25
CA VAL A 67 10.64 0.02 2.08
C VAL A 67 9.91 -0.30 0.79
N TRP A 68 9.18 -1.43 0.74
CA TRP A 68 8.43 -1.83 -0.44
C TRP A 68 7.39 -0.78 -0.85
N ILE A 69 6.53 -0.38 0.09
CA ILE A 69 5.46 0.60 -0.14
C ILE A 69 6.05 1.94 -0.57
N GLY A 70 7.10 2.42 0.12
CA GLY A 70 7.72 3.70 -0.22
C GLY A 70 8.31 3.72 -1.64
N VAL A 71 9.05 2.66 -2.00
CA VAL A 71 9.64 2.54 -3.34
C VAL A 71 8.57 2.36 -4.42
N GLN A 72 7.59 1.48 -4.19
CA GLN A 72 6.49 1.24 -5.12
C GLN A 72 5.67 2.51 -5.35
N ALA A 73 5.30 3.21 -4.27
CA ALA A 73 4.51 4.43 -4.36
C ALA A 73 5.26 5.54 -5.10
N LEU A 74 6.53 5.78 -4.76
CA LEU A 74 7.35 6.77 -5.43
C LEU A 74 7.49 6.47 -6.94
N LEU A 75 7.81 5.22 -7.27
CA LEU A 75 8.03 4.82 -8.65
C LEU A 75 6.74 4.91 -9.48
N MET A 76 5.62 4.42 -8.95
CA MET A 76 4.34 4.51 -9.65
C MET A 76 3.90 5.97 -9.83
N ALA A 77 4.04 6.82 -8.80
CA ALA A 77 3.74 8.25 -8.91
C ALA A 77 4.62 8.94 -9.98
N MET A 78 5.92 8.64 -10.02
CA MET A 78 6.82 9.15 -11.05
C MET A 78 6.44 8.67 -12.45
N ILE A 79 6.11 7.38 -12.61
CA ILE A 79 5.70 6.84 -13.91
C ILE A 79 4.39 7.52 -14.35
N THR A 80 3.42 7.71 -13.46
CA THR A 80 2.20 8.43 -13.82
C THR A 80 2.46 9.89 -14.20
N PHE A 81 3.37 10.56 -13.49
CA PHE A 81 3.72 11.94 -13.78
C PHE A 81 4.36 12.11 -15.18
N PHE A 82 5.29 11.23 -15.55
CA PHE A 82 5.99 11.33 -16.85
C PHE A 82 5.32 10.58 -18.00
N PHE A 83 4.56 9.52 -17.69
CA PHE A 83 4.02 8.53 -18.63
C PHE A 83 2.59 8.14 -18.25
N GLY A 84 1.72 9.14 -18.09
CA GLY A 84 0.34 8.97 -17.59
C GLY A 84 -0.48 7.92 -18.32
N ASP A 85 -0.38 7.84 -19.65
CA ASP A 85 -1.10 6.83 -20.46
C ASP A 85 -0.67 5.40 -20.15
N GLN A 86 0.63 5.16 -19.99
CA GLN A 86 1.17 3.84 -19.65
C GLN A 86 0.74 3.44 -18.24
N ALA A 87 0.82 4.38 -17.28
CA ALA A 87 0.36 4.16 -15.92
C ALA A 87 -1.14 3.86 -15.86
N ALA A 88 -1.97 4.63 -16.58
CA ALA A 88 -3.42 4.43 -16.62
C ALA A 88 -3.81 3.05 -17.20
N ARG A 89 -3.05 2.52 -18.17
CA ARG A 89 -3.24 1.15 -18.68
C ARG A 89 -2.82 0.09 -17.67
N ALA A 90 -1.78 0.35 -16.88
CA ALA A 90 -1.29 -0.57 -15.85
C ALA A 90 -2.18 -0.63 -14.60
N ILE A 91 -3.09 0.33 -14.41
CA ILE A 91 -4.06 0.33 -13.31
C ILE A 91 -5.42 -0.16 -13.81
N PRO A 92 -6.06 -1.12 -13.11
CA PRO A 92 -7.44 -1.51 -13.43
C PRO A 92 -8.38 -0.29 -13.38
N GLY A 93 -8.98 0.06 -14.52
CA GLY A 93 -9.83 1.25 -14.64
C GLY A 93 -9.08 2.59 -14.49
N GLY A 94 -7.77 2.63 -14.76
CA GLY A 94 -6.93 3.80 -14.49
C GLY A 94 -7.38 5.09 -15.18
N PHE A 95 -7.88 5.02 -16.42
CA PHE A 95 -8.41 6.20 -17.12
C PHE A 95 -9.65 6.77 -16.42
N ASP A 96 -10.61 5.92 -16.06
CA ASP A 96 -11.83 6.32 -15.36
C ASP A 96 -11.51 6.87 -13.96
N LEU A 97 -10.57 6.22 -13.26
CA LEU A 97 -10.10 6.66 -11.95
C LEU A 97 -9.40 8.03 -12.02
N GLY A 98 -8.54 8.23 -13.01
CA GLY A 98 -7.84 9.50 -13.22
C GLY A 98 -8.83 10.63 -13.52
N ALA A 99 -9.78 10.39 -14.42
CA ALA A 99 -10.83 11.34 -14.75
C ALA A 99 -11.71 11.67 -13.53
N ALA A 100 -12.16 10.66 -12.78
CA ALA A 100 -12.97 10.86 -11.58
C ALA A 100 -12.23 11.64 -10.49
N MET A 101 -10.91 11.47 -10.37
CA MET A 101 -10.12 12.25 -9.41
C MET A 101 -9.96 13.70 -9.83
N ILE A 102 -9.70 13.96 -11.12
CA ILE A 102 -9.66 15.33 -11.65
C ILE A 102 -11.04 15.99 -11.48
N GLU A 103 -12.12 15.24 -11.72
CA GLU A 103 -13.47 15.72 -11.49
C GLU A 103 -13.70 16.05 -10.01
N TRP A 104 -13.30 15.20 -9.05
CA TRP A 104 -13.34 15.53 -7.62
C TRP A 104 -12.51 16.79 -7.28
N LEU A 105 -11.37 16.98 -7.94
CA LEU A 105 -10.49 18.13 -7.68
C LEU A 105 -11.15 19.45 -8.07
N TYR A 106 -11.88 19.48 -9.20
CA TYR A 106 -12.48 20.71 -9.74
C TYR A 106 -13.99 20.83 -9.52
N THR A 107 -14.66 19.76 -9.11
CA THR A 107 -16.11 19.71 -8.89
C THR A 107 -16.41 19.12 -7.52
N ALA A 108 -17.47 19.58 -6.86
CA ALA A 108 -17.89 19.13 -5.52
C ALA A 108 -18.42 17.67 -5.46
N ASN A 109 -17.99 16.82 -6.38
CA ASN A 109 -18.32 15.40 -6.40
C ASN A 109 -17.65 14.65 -5.24
N PRO A 110 -18.20 13.49 -4.83
CA PRO A 110 -17.62 12.68 -3.76
C PRO A 110 -16.25 12.11 -4.17
N LEU A 111 -15.36 11.93 -3.20
CA LEU A 111 -14.04 11.35 -3.41
C LEU A 111 -14.15 9.94 -4.03
N PRO A 112 -13.55 9.70 -5.22
CA PRO A 112 -13.60 8.39 -5.86
C PRO A 112 -12.86 7.34 -5.02
N ASN A 113 -13.37 6.11 -5.03
CA ASN A 113 -12.88 4.99 -4.19
C ASN A 113 -12.86 5.26 -2.68
N GLY A 114 -13.51 6.34 -2.24
CA GLY A 114 -13.71 6.62 -0.82
C GLY A 114 -14.68 5.62 -0.19
N ILE A 115 -14.64 5.45 1.14
CA ILE A 115 -15.56 4.59 1.89
C ILE A 115 -17.03 5.01 1.69
N ALA A 116 -17.28 6.30 1.46
CA ALA A 116 -18.61 6.82 1.15
C ALA A 116 -19.07 6.43 -0.27
N ALA A 117 -18.15 6.39 -1.24
CA ALA A 117 -18.46 6.08 -2.63
C ALA A 117 -18.48 4.57 -2.92
N ALA A 118 -17.64 3.78 -2.23
CA ALA A 118 -17.46 2.34 -2.47
C ALA A 118 -17.31 1.52 -1.17
N PRO A 119 -18.30 1.52 -0.26
CA PRO A 119 -18.20 0.87 1.05
C PRO A 119 -18.00 -0.65 0.97
N VAL A 120 -18.64 -1.30 -0.02
CA VAL A 120 -18.51 -2.75 -0.23
C VAL A 120 -17.11 -3.12 -0.66
N ALA A 121 -16.52 -2.38 -1.60
CA ALA A 121 -15.15 -2.61 -2.07
C ALA A 121 -14.13 -2.46 -0.93
N ARG A 122 -14.29 -1.42 -0.09
CA ARG A 122 -13.45 -1.22 1.10
C ARG A 122 -13.58 -2.33 2.13
N THR A 123 -14.79 -2.85 2.32
CA THR A 123 -15.02 -3.98 3.22
C THR A 123 -14.33 -5.25 2.69
N ILE A 124 -14.44 -5.52 1.38
CA ILE A 124 -13.75 -6.65 0.74
C ILE A 124 -12.23 -6.51 0.86
N GLU A 125 -11.70 -5.31 0.63
CA GLU A 125 -10.27 -5.01 0.77
C GLU A 125 -9.77 -5.29 2.19
N PHE A 126 -10.48 -4.78 3.21
CA PHE A 126 -10.16 -5.04 4.61
C PHE A 126 -10.21 -6.53 4.96
N LEU A 127 -11.25 -7.25 4.52
CA LEU A 127 -11.37 -8.70 4.74
C LEU A 127 -10.27 -9.48 4.01
N GLY A 128 -9.92 -9.08 2.79
CA GLY A 128 -8.82 -9.66 2.03
C GLY A 128 -7.47 -9.48 2.71
N ILE A 129 -7.22 -8.31 3.29
CA ILE A 129 -5.99 -8.01 4.03
C ILE A 129 -5.93 -8.74 5.36
N THR A 130 -7.04 -8.91 6.06
CA THR A 130 -7.07 -9.58 7.36
C THR A 130 -7.18 -11.10 7.21
N ILE A 131 -8.36 -11.58 6.77
CA ILE A 131 -8.68 -13.00 6.62
C ILE A 131 -7.81 -13.62 5.52
N GLY A 132 -7.68 -12.94 4.37
CA GLY A 132 -6.87 -13.47 3.27
C GLY A 132 -5.40 -13.64 3.65
N SER A 133 -4.82 -12.71 4.42
CA SER A 133 -3.45 -12.87 4.93
C SER A 133 -3.29 -14.01 5.92
N LEU A 134 -4.25 -14.17 6.84
CA LEU A 134 -4.25 -15.28 7.81
C LEU A 134 -4.31 -16.64 7.12
N LEU A 135 -5.09 -16.75 6.03
CA LEU A 135 -5.26 -18.02 5.31
C LEU A 135 -4.10 -18.35 4.36
N THR A 136 -3.42 -17.33 3.83
CA THR A 136 -2.43 -17.51 2.74
C THR A 136 -1.01 -17.10 3.11
N GLY A 137 -0.75 -16.73 4.36
CA GLY A 137 0.54 -16.17 4.77
C GLY A 137 0.82 -14.80 4.12
N GLY A 138 -0.23 -14.04 3.81
CA GLY A 138 -0.10 -12.69 3.26
C GLY A 138 -0.18 -12.58 1.74
N LEU A 139 -0.42 -13.67 0.99
CA LEU A 139 -0.57 -13.59 -0.47
C LEU A 139 -1.78 -12.74 -0.88
N ILE A 140 -2.97 -13.08 -0.37
CA ILE A 140 -4.20 -12.33 -0.70
C ILE A 140 -4.14 -10.91 -0.10
N GLY A 141 -3.62 -10.73 1.11
CA GLY A 141 -3.50 -9.38 1.65
C GLY A 141 -2.46 -8.54 0.93
N GLY A 142 -1.37 -9.14 0.45
CA GLY A 142 -0.37 -8.50 -0.41
C GLY A 142 -0.98 -8.05 -1.73
N TRP A 143 -1.92 -8.83 -2.30
CA TRP A 143 -2.68 -8.43 -3.49
C TRP A 143 -3.46 -7.13 -3.28
N PHE A 144 -4.25 -7.07 -2.21
CA PHE A 144 -5.02 -5.87 -1.89
C PHE A 144 -4.13 -4.68 -1.52
N LEU A 145 -3.09 -4.90 -0.71
CA LEU A 145 -2.16 -3.84 -0.31
C LEU A 145 -1.42 -3.24 -1.51
N THR A 146 -0.87 -4.09 -2.40
CA THR A 146 -0.16 -3.59 -3.59
C THR A 146 -1.09 -2.86 -4.54
N GLY A 147 -2.33 -3.34 -4.71
CA GLY A 147 -3.37 -2.63 -5.45
C GLY A 147 -3.70 -1.26 -4.86
N ALA A 148 -3.90 -1.17 -3.54
CA ALA A 148 -4.17 0.08 -2.84
C ALA A 148 -3.03 1.10 -3.00
N VAL A 149 -1.78 0.64 -2.87
CA VAL A 149 -0.59 1.47 -3.05
C VAL A 149 -0.46 1.97 -4.49
N ASN A 150 -0.67 1.08 -5.47
CA ASN A 150 -0.63 1.45 -6.89
C ASN A 150 -1.69 2.50 -7.23
N GLN A 151 -2.94 2.30 -6.76
CA GLN A 151 -4.01 3.26 -7.00
C GLN A 151 -3.73 4.60 -6.33
N ALA A 152 -3.33 4.62 -5.05
CA ALA A 152 -3.00 5.85 -4.35
C ALA A 152 -1.86 6.61 -5.04
N ALA A 153 -0.79 5.91 -5.43
CA ALA A 153 0.34 6.51 -6.13
C ALA A 153 -0.01 7.01 -7.53
N PHE A 154 -0.85 6.26 -8.26
CA PHE A 154 -1.39 6.69 -9.55
C PHE A 154 -2.20 7.98 -9.39
N ILE A 155 -3.11 8.02 -8.43
CA ILE A 155 -3.91 9.22 -8.15
C ILE A 155 -3.02 10.41 -7.81
N SER A 156 -2.04 10.24 -6.91
CA SER A 156 -1.08 11.30 -6.57
C SER A 156 -0.31 11.79 -7.81
N GLY A 157 0.17 10.89 -8.66
CA GLY A 157 0.88 11.27 -9.89
C GLY A 157 -0.01 12.01 -10.89
N THR A 158 -1.27 11.57 -11.05
CA THR A 158 -2.26 12.24 -11.90
C THR A 158 -2.57 13.65 -11.40
N LEU A 159 -2.75 13.81 -10.08
CA LEU A 159 -2.97 15.13 -9.48
C LEU A 159 -1.76 16.05 -9.66
N LEU A 160 -0.55 15.56 -9.40
CA LEU A 160 0.69 16.31 -9.61
C LEU A 160 0.83 16.78 -11.07
N ALA A 161 0.48 15.93 -12.03
CA ALA A 161 0.56 16.28 -13.44
C ALA A 161 -0.52 17.28 -13.88
N SER A 162 -1.64 17.35 -13.16
CA SER A 162 -2.79 18.21 -13.49
C SER A 162 -2.73 19.61 -12.86
N LEU A 163 -1.82 19.84 -11.91
CA LEU A 163 -1.72 21.06 -11.13
C LEU A 163 -0.47 21.86 -11.54
N ASP A 164 -0.65 23.13 -11.89
CA ASP A 164 0.40 23.99 -12.48
C ASP A 164 1.16 24.85 -11.43
N GLN A 165 0.93 24.63 -10.12
CA GLN A 165 1.43 25.50 -9.03
C GLN A 165 2.50 24.83 -8.12
N ASP A 166 3.21 25.61 -7.31
CA ASP A 166 4.23 25.07 -6.37
C ASP A 166 3.63 24.33 -5.15
N VAL A 167 2.38 24.66 -4.76
CA VAL A 167 1.69 24.04 -3.60
C VAL A 167 1.03 22.70 -3.96
N SER A 168 1.04 22.35 -5.25
CA SER A 168 0.43 21.15 -5.84
C SER A 168 0.85 19.83 -5.22
N PHE A 169 2.06 19.80 -4.65
CA PHE A 169 2.56 18.60 -3.99
C PHE A 169 1.74 18.25 -2.75
N LEU A 170 1.21 19.24 -2.03
CA LEU A 170 0.40 19.01 -0.83
C LEU A 170 -0.99 18.46 -1.21
N VAL A 171 -1.58 18.93 -2.30
CA VAL A 171 -2.86 18.40 -2.80
C VAL A 171 -2.72 16.92 -3.17
N ALA A 172 -1.65 16.58 -3.89
CA ALA A 172 -1.39 15.22 -4.34
C ALA A 172 -1.02 14.27 -3.20
N PHE A 173 -0.53 14.80 -2.08
CA PHE A 173 -0.21 14.04 -0.89
C PHE A 173 -1.49 13.79 -0.09
N LEU A 174 -2.27 12.77 -0.49
CA LEU A 174 -3.56 12.39 0.11
C LEU A 174 -3.33 11.73 1.49
N PRO A 175 -3.40 12.48 2.61
CA PRO A 175 -2.91 11.98 3.89
C PRO A 175 -3.73 10.79 4.41
N TRP A 176 -5.03 10.77 4.13
CA TRP A 176 -5.92 9.67 4.52
C TRP A 176 -5.53 8.35 3.85
N SER A 177 -5.18 8.36 2.56
CA SER A 177 -4.73 7.16 1.84
C SER A 177 -3.45 6.58 2.44
N ILE A 178 -2.52 7.45 2.86
CA ILE A 178 -1.26 7.04 3.50
C ILE A 178 -1.54 6.36 4.84
N LEU A 179 -2.45 6.93 5.65
CA LEU A 179 -2.85 6.34 6.93
C LEU A 179 -3.51 4.97 6.75
N VAL A 180 -4.42 4.84 5.77
CA VAL A 180 -5.07 3.57 5.43
C VAL A 180 -4.05 2.52 4.99
N ILE A 181 -3.14 2.86 4.07
CA ILE A 181 -2.07 1.97 3.58
C ILE A 181 -1.14 1.54 4.73
N ALA A 182 -0.76 2.46 5.62
CA ALA A 182 0.07 2.14 6.78
C ALA A 182 -0.66 1.19 7.76
N GLY A 183 -1.96 1.41 7.98
CA GLY A 183 -2.81 0.49 8.74
C GLY A 183 -2.87 -0.90 8.12
N TYR A 184 -3.10 -0.97 6.81
CA TYR A 184 -3.09 -2.23 6.05
C TYR A 184 -1.76 -2.96 6.08
N ALA A 185 -0.64 -2.26 5.98
CA ALA A 185 0.68 -2.85 6.11
C ALA A 185 0.88 -3.50 7.49
N GLY A 186 0.48 -2.81 8.56
CA GLY A 186 0.55 -3.35 9.91
C GLY A 186 -0.34 -4.59 10.10
N LEU A 187 -1.57 -4.54 9.57
CA LEU A 187 -2.49 -5.69 9.58
C LEU A 187 -1.92 -6.88 8.80
N LEU A 188 -1.38 -6.66 7.61
CA LEU A 188 -0.74 -7.69 6.80
C LEU A 188 0.40 -8.39 7.56
N VAL A 189 1.29 -7.64 8.20
CA VAL A 189 2.39 -8.21 9.02
C VAL A 189 1.84 -9.05 10.16
N CYS A 190 0.87 -8.52 10.91
CA CYS A 190 0.29 -9.22 12.05
C CYS A 190 -0.47 -10.49 11.62
N CYS A 191 -1.22 -10.44 10.53
CA CYS A 191 -2.03 -11.55 10.04
C CYS A 191 -1.21 -12.62 9.31
N ALA A 192 -0.13 -12.24 8.61
CA ALA A 192 0.74 -13.19 7.91
C ALA A 192 1.72 -13.92 8.84
N ALA A 193 2.14 -13.29 9.95
CA ALA A 193 3.17 -13.85 10.83
C ALA A 193 2.88 -15.23 11.43
N PRO A 194 1.65 -15.56 11.89
CA PRO A 194 1.34 -16.89 12.44
C PRO A 194 1.61 -18.02 11.45
N VAL A 195 1.31 -17.79 10.17
CA VAL A 195 1.51 -18.78 9.09
C VAL A 195 3.00 -19.04 8.89
N TRP A 196 3.81 -17.99 8.74
CA TRP A 196 5.24 -18.13 8.46
C TRP A 196 6.06 -18.66 9.62
N ARG A 197 5.61 -18.45 10.86
CA ARG A 197 6.29 -18.91 12.08
C ARG A 197 5.74 -20.22 12.62
N SER A 198 4.66 -20.73 12.04
CA SER A 198 3.90 -21.88 12.57
C SER A 198 3.53 -21.73 14.05
N ASP A 199 3.38 -20.48 14.53
CA ASP A 199 3.06 -20.16 15.92
C ASP A 199 1.67 -19.50 15.99
N TRP A 200 0.67 -20.34 16.29
CA TRP A 200 -0.73 -19.95 16.42
C TRP A 200 -1.13 -19.64 17.87
N SER A 201 -0.16 -19.56 18.79
CA SER A 201 -0.44 -19.28 20.20
C SER A 201 -0.94 -17.85 20.39
N VAL A 202 -2.21 -17.70 20.76
CA VAL A 202 -2.86 -16.39 21.01
C VAL A 202 -2.12 -15.57 22.07
N ILE A 203 -1.57 -16.22 23.10
CA ILE A 203 -0.87 -15.56 24.21
C ILE A 203 0.46 -14.96 23.72
N ARG A 204 1.27 -15.72 22.97
CA ARG A 204 2.54 -15.23 22.39
C ARG A 204 2.30 -14.19 21.30
N PHE A 205 1.23 -14.36 20.53
CA PHE A 205 0.79 -13.40 19.53
C PHE A 205 0.41 -12.06 20.17
N GLN A 206 -0.41 -12.06 21.23
CA GLN A 206 -0.78 -10.85 21.95
C GLN A 206 0.43 -10.15 22.59
N GLY A 207 1.41 -10.88 23.12
CA GLY A 207 2.59 -10.25 23.73
C GLY A 207 3.46 -9.47 22.73
N ARG A 208 3.59 -9.93 21.49
CA ARG A 208 4.52 -9.36 20.49
C ARG A 208 3.85 -8.53 19.40
N CYS A 209 2.64 -8.88 18.98
CA CYS A 209 1.91 -8.19 17.90
C CYS A 209 1.00 -7.07 18.39
N ARG A 210 0.55 -7.10 19.66
CA ARG A 210 -0.45 -6.15 20.17
C ARG A 210 -0.11 -4.68 19.91
N PRO A 211 1.11 -4.17 20.16
CA PRO A 211 1.39 -2.75 19.88
C PRO A 211 1.29 -2.42 18.40
N ILE A 212 1.76 -3.31 17.52
CA ILE A 212 1.69 -3.13 16.06
C ILE A 212 0.24 -3.21 15.57
N LEU A 213 -0.54 -4.18 16.08
CA LEU A 213 -1.94 -4.35 15.74
C LEU A 213 -2.78 -3.13 16.16
N LEU A 214 -2.56 -2.63 17.38
CA LEU A 214 -3.26 -1.44 17.87
C LEU A 214 -2.87 -0.19 17.06
N ALA A 215 -1.59 -0.01 16.75
CA ALA A 215 -1.15 1.08 15.89
C ALA A 215 -1.75 0.97 14.48
N ALA A 216 -1.78 -0.23 13.90
CA ALA A 216 -2.36 -0.49 12.59
C ALA A 216 -3.87 -0.18 12.54
N LEU A 217 -4.62 -0.62 13.55
CA LEU A 217 -6.04 -0.31 13.67
C LEU A 217 -6.29 1.18 13.92
N ALA A 218 -5.49 1.82 14.75
CA ALA A 218 -5.59 3.26 15.01
C ALA A 218 -5.31 4.07 13.73
N LEU A 219 -4.28 3.72 12.95
CA LEU A 219 -3.96 4.34 11.66
C LEU A 219 -5.09 4.11 10.65
N LEU A 220 -5.65 2.90 10.59
CA LEU A 220 -6.75 2.60 9.68
C LEU A 220 -8.01 3.41 10.04
N ILE A 221 -8.39 3.47 11.32
CA ILE A 221 -9.54 4.25 11.78
C ILE A 221 -9.31 5.73 11.53
N ALA A 222 -8.12 6.26 11.87
CA ALA A 222 -7.77 7.65 11.61
C ALA A 222 -7.79 7.96 10.10
N GLY A 223 -7.30 7.05 9.26
CA GLY A 223 -7.34 7.15 7.81
C GLY A 223 -8.77 7.19 7.27
N LEU A 224 -9.63 6.28 7.71
CA LEU A 224 -11.04 6.25 7.27
C LEU A 224 -11.84 7.47 7.76
N LEU A 225 -11.60 7.93 8.98
CA LEU A 225 -12.23 9.15 9.50
C LEU A 225 -11.75 10.39 8.76
N SER A 226 -10.45 10.49 8.48
CA SER A 226 -9.90 11.59 7.69
C SER A 226 -10.40 11.56 6.24
N GLU A 227 -10.55 10.38 5.64
CA GLU A 227 -11.14 10.21 4.31
C GLU A 227 -12.60 10.67 4.24
N LEU A 228 -13.36 10.54 5.34
CA LEU A 228 -14.76 10.97 5.38
C LEU A 228 -14.91 12.49 5.58
N LEU A 229 -13.99 13.11 6.32
CA LEU A 229 -14.15 14.47 6.84
C LEU A 229 -13.29 15.52 6.14
N LEU A 230 -12.10 15.13 5.67
CA LEU A 230 -11.11 16.07 5.16
C LEU A 230 -11.14 16.35 3.65
N PRO A 231 -11.64 15.50 2.73
CA PRO A 231 -11.45 15.75 1.30
C PRO A 231 -11.94 17.11 0.81
N ASP A 232 -13.14 17.54 1.23
CA ASP A 232 -13.69 18.84 0.83
C ASP A 232 -12.90 20.01 1.42
N ALA A 233 -12.52 19.92 2.69
CA ALA A 233 -11.69 20.93 3.35
C ALA A 233 -10.28 20.98 2.76
N TRP A 234 -9.71 19.83 2.40
CA TRP A 234 -8.38 19.71 1.80
C TRP A 234 -8.34 20.38 0.43
N ARG A 235 -9.33 20.09 -0.42
CA ARG A 235 -9.49 20.79 -1.70
C ARG A 235 -9.61 22.30 -1.50
N ALA A 236 -10.49 22.76 -0.61
CA ALA A 236 -10.71 24.18 -0.37
C ALA A 236 -9.48 24.95 0.17
N LEU A 237 -8.52 24.24 0.79
CA LEU A 237 -7.31 24.84 1.32
C LEU A 237 -6.18 24.95 0.28
N PHE A 238 -6.19 24.11 -0.75
CA PHE A 238 -5.04 23.91 -1.63
C PHE A 238 -5.35 23.98 -3.14
N VAL A 239 -6.62 24.16 -3.52
CA VAL A 239 -7.12 24.41 -4.89
C VAL A 239 -7.82 25.76 -4.92
#